data_AF-A0A0H2VIV1-F1
#
_entry.id   AF-A0A0H2VIV1-F1
#
_cell.length_a   1.000
_cell.length_b   1.000
_cell.length_c   1.000
_cell.angle_alpha   90.00
_cell.angle_beta   90.00
_cell.angle_gamma   90.00
#
_symmetry.space_group_name_H-M   'P 1'
#
loop_
_entity.id
_entity.type
_entity.pdbx_description
1 polymer ?
#
loop_
_entity_poly.entity_id
_entity_poly.type
_entity_poly.pdbx_seq_one_letter_code
_entity_poly.pdbx_strand_id
1 'polypeptide(L)'
;MLSEELEVSKQTIFNNIKRLNIETVKQENTSFIKEDTDVEKIIKRVNENKKKYGFEINTEDRKKNKSDNINVESKSDTQIIEILKNQIDTLNSQMEKQESRHEITIEFYRKELQERSKLLENQQILALESNKKIQKLENQLEEERQLNYSFNPSTNDRENVNAQEAKFTEEVKNVNQQYENQTAEDVGDRNKEVPEESNDSNLEEDELLKNNNASEETKNDHGVKVEQPPKKGFWRRLFGD
;
A
#
# COMPACT_ATOMS: atom_id res chain seq x y z
N MET A 1 34.31 -23.88 -2.27
CA MET A 1 32.98 -24.44 -1.93
C MET A 1 32.01 -24.21 -3.09
N LEU A 2 31.04 -25.09 -3.36
CA LEU A 2 30.09 -24.98 -4.50
C LEU A 2 29.39 -23.60 -4.58
N SER A 3 29.13 -22.97 -3.43
CA SER A 3 28.57 -21.63 -3.35
C SER A 3 29.49 -20.53 -3.90
N GLU A 4 30.80 -20.66 -3.70
CA GLU A 4 31.80 -19.69 -4.22
C GLU A 4 31.95 -19.82 -5.73
N GLU A 5 32.00 -21.05 -6.25
CA GLU A 5 32.08 -21.32 -7.68
C GLU A 5 30.87 -20.78 -8.45
N LEU A 6 29.70 -20.91 -7.84
CA LEU A 6 28.44 -20.41 -8.36
C LEU A 6 28.16 -18.96 -7.96
N GLU A 7 29.04 -18.26 -7.24
CA GLU A 7 28.83 -16.87 -6.76
C GLU A 7 27.44 -16.65 -6.15
N VAL A 8 27.05 -17.54 -5.24
CA VAL A 8 25.79 -17.46 -4.50
C VAL A 8 26.04 -17.72 -3.01
N SER A 9 25.11 -17.30 -2.16
CA SER A 9 25.23 -17.61 -0.74
C SER A 9 25.15 -19.12 -0.48
N LYS A 10 25.78 -19.59 0.60
CA LYS A 10 25.65 -20.98 1.07
C LYS A 10 24.18 -21.36 1.30
N GLN A 11 23.38 -20.40 1.75
CA GLN A 11 21.93 -20.57 1.95
C GLN A 11 21.20 -20.84 0.63
N THR A 12 21.59 -20.18 -0.47
CA THR A 12 21.00 -20.42 -1.79
C THR A 12 21.25 -21.86 -2.25
N ILE A 13 22.46 -22.38 -2.05
CA ILE A 13 22.78 -23.79 -2.35
C ILE A 13 21.91 -24.72 -1.50
N PHE A 14 21.84 -24.48 -0.18
CA PHE A 14 21.04 -25.29 0.74
C PHE A 14 19.54 -25.29 0.41
N ASN A 15 18.98 -24.14 0.02
CA ASN A 15 17.58 -24.03 -0.41
C ASN A 15 17.31 -24.85 -1.69
N ASN A 16 18.27 -24.90 -2.62
CA ASN A 16 18.15 -25.70 -3.83
C ASN A 16 18.28 -27.20 -3.55
N ILE A 17 19.20 -27.62 -2.67
CA ILE A 17 19.30 -29.00 -2.16
C ILE A 17 17.96 -29.46 -1.59
N LYS A 18 17.35 -28.66 -0.69
CA LYS A 18 16.04 -28.95 -0.11
C LYS A 18 14.93 -29.06 -1.16
N ARG A 19 14.92 -28.18 -2.16
CA ARG A 19 13.88 -28.19 -3.22
C ARG A 19 14.03 -29.36 -4.19
N LEU A 20 15.25 -29.85 -4.38
CA LEU A 20 15.56 -30.99 -5.24
C LEU A 20 15.49 -32.33 -4.49
N ASN A 21 15.17 -32.32 -3.18
CA ASN A 21 15.14 -33.49 -2.30
C ASN A 21 16.44 -34.30 -2.37
N ILE A 22 17.58 -33.62 -2.44
CA ILE A 22 18.91 -34.23 -2.52
C ILE A 22 19.37 -34.61 -1.11
N GLU A 23 19.85 -35.85 -0.95
CA GLU A 23 20.41 -36.32 0.31
C GLU A 23 21.80 -35.73 0.57
N THR A 24 22.07 -35.36 1.82
CA THR A 24 23.39 -34.91 2.26
C THR A 24 23.91 -35.76 3.41
N VAL A 25 25.22 -35.94 3.47
CA VAL A 25 25.92 -36.60 4.58
C VAL A 25 26.57 -35.54 5.44
N LYS A 26 26.32 -35.61 6.75
CA LYS A 26 26.96 -34.71 7.71
C LYS A 26 28.25 -35.35 8.23
N GLN A 27 29.39 -34.71 8.00
CA GLN A 27 30.68 -35.08 8.57
C GLN A 27 31.30 -33.83 9.21
N GLU A 28 31.73 -33.95 10.47
CA GLU A 28 32.47 -32.89 11.19
C GLU A 28 31.80 -31.50 11.08
N ASN A 29 30.47 -31.46 11.28
CA ASN A 29 29.63 -30.26 11.16
C ASN A 29 29.48 -29.64 9.77
N THR A 30 30.01 -30.28 8.73
CA THR A 30 29.83 -29.89 7.33
C THR A 30 28.93 -30.89 6.60
N SER A 31 28.13 -30.41 5.66
CA SER A 31 27.21 -31.25 4.87
C SER A 31 27.77 -31.45 3.47
N PHE A 32 27.93 -32.70 3.06
CA PHE A 32 28.42 -33.11 1.75
C PHE A 32 27.28 -33.69 0.91
N ILE A 33 27.32 -33.47 -0.39
CA ILE A 33 26.44 -34.11 -1.36
C ILE A 33 27.11 -35.44 -1.75
N LYS A 34 26.35 -36.53 -1.80
CA LYS A 34 26.90 -37.88 -2.05
C LYS A 34 27.26 -38.12 -3.52
N GLU A 35 26.40 -37.66 -4.43
CA GLU A 35 26.51 -37.95 -5.86
C GLU A 35 26.86 -36.70 -6.66
N ASP A 36 27.78 -36.84 -7.62
CA ASP A 36 28.13 -35.77 -8.55
C ASP A 36 26.95 -35.37 -9.44
N THR A 37 26.06 -36.33 -9.75
CA THR A 37 24.82 -36.10 -10.52
C THR A 37 23.90 -35.08 -9.82
N ASP A 38 23.87 -35.10 -8.49
CA ASP A 38 23.07 -34.18 -7.69
C ASP A 38 23.71 -32.79 -7.62
N VAL A 39 25.05 -32.72 -7.63
CA VAL A 39 25.79 -31.45 -7.78
C VAL A 39 25.43 -30.79 -9.12
N GLU A 40 25.41 -31.54 -10.22
CA GLU A 40 25.01 -31.02 -11.54
C GLU A 40 23.57 -30.51 -11.57
N LYS A 41 22.62 -31.24 -10.96
CA LYS A 41 21.22 -30.77 -10.84
C LYS A 41 21.12 -29.45 -10.10
N ILE A 42 21.91 -29.26 -9.04
CA ILE A 42 21.96 -28.01 -8.28
C ILE A 42 22.52 -26.89 -9.15
N ILE A 43 23.65 -27.12 -9.85
CA ILE A 43 24.27 -26.15 -10.75
C ILE A 43 23.27 -25.70 -11.82
N LYS A 44 22.61 -26.65 -12.49
CA LYS A 44 21.62 -26.37 -13.54
C LYS A 44 20.50 -25.48 -13.02
N ARG A 45 19.90 -25.83 -11.88
CA ARG A 45 18.81 -25.06 -11.27
C ARG A 45 19.25 -23.67 -10.81
N VAL A 46 20.45 -23.54 -10.25
CA VAL A 46 21.01 -22.25 -9.83
C VAL A 46 21.19 -21.35 -11.05
N ASN A 47 21.72 -21.88 -12.15
CA ASN A 47 21.90 -21.13 -13.40
C ASN A 47 20.57 -20.74 -14.05
N GLU A 48 19.57 -21.63 -14.05
CA GLU A 48 18.20 -21.32 -14.50
C GLU A 48 17.57 -20.18 -13.68
N ASN A 49 17.75 -20.18 -12.36
CA ASN A 49 17.27 -19.10 -11.49
C ASN A 49 17.99 -17.78 -11.79
N LYS A 50 19.33 -17.81 -11.97
CA LYS A 50 20.09 -16.62 -12.34
C LYS A 50 19.59 -16.01 -13.64
N LYS A 51 19.37 -16.85 -14.65
CA LYS A 51 18.77 -16.47 -15.94
C LYS A 51 17.40 -15.80 -15.76
N LYS A 52 16.52 -16.39 -14.96
CA LYS A 52 15.18 -15.83 -14.70
C LYS A 52 15.22 -14.41 -14.13
N TYR A 53 16.22 -14.11 -13.30
CA TYR A 53 16.36 -12.81 -12.63
C TYR A 53 17.39 -11.89 -13.30
N GLY A 54 17.91 -12.24 -14.49
CA GLY A 54 18.84 -11.40 -15.25
C GLY A 54 20.28 -11.37 -14.69
N PHE A 55 20.67 -12.32 -13.85
CA PHE A 55 22.02 -12.47 -13.30
C PHE A 55 22.86 -13.48 -14.09
N GLU A 56 22.66 -13.56 -15.41
CA GLU A 56 23.43 -14.48 -16.25
C GLU A 56 24.93 -14.13 -16.16
N ILE A 57 25.73 -15.07 -15.68
CA ILE A 57 27.18 -14.97 -15.75
C ILE A 57 27.57 -15.63 -17.07
N ASN A 58 27.95 -14.85 -18.07
CA ASN A 58 28.59 -15.42 -19.25
C ASN A 58 29.92 -16.02 -18.80
N THR A 59 30.09 -17.33 -18.92
CA THR A 59 31.37 -18.01 -18.64
C THR A 59 32.50 -17.52 -19.54
N GLU A 60 32.19 -16.89 -20.68
CA GLU A 60 33.15 -16.18 -21.53
C GLU A 60 33.69 -14.90 -20.88
N ASP A 61 32.86 -14.18 -20.12
CA ASP A 61 33.30 -13.01 -19.34
C ASP A 61 34.21 -13.42 -18.17
N ARG A 62 34.09 -14.65 -17.65
CA ARG A 62 35.01 -15.19 -16.63
C ARG A 62 36.41 -15.48 -17.16
N LYS A 63 36.54 -15.99 -18.40
CA LYS A 63 37.87 -16.18 -19.00
C LYS A 63 38.51 -14.84 -19.30
N LYS A 64 37.76 -13.85 -19.79
CA LYS A 64 38.23 -12.47 -19.95
C LYS A 64 38.63 -11.86 -18.60
N ASN A 65 37.75 -11.82 -17.60
CA ASN A 65 38.05 -11.16 -16.32
C ASN A 65 39.17 -11.81 -15.48
N LYS A 66 39.53 -13.09 -15.72
CA LYS A 66 40.67 -13.75 -15.05
C LYS A 66 41.97 -13.64 -15.86
N SER A 67 41.91 -13.48 -17.19
CA SER A 67 43.05 -13.11 -18.03
C SER A 67 43.31 -11.59 -18.07
N ASP A 68 42.31 -10.77 -17.74
CA ASP A 68 42.39 -9.31 -17.89
C ASP A 68 43.22 -8.63 -16.79
N ASN A 69 43.68 -9.38 -15.78
CA ASN A 69 44.65 -8.83 -14.83
C ASN A 69 46.11 -9.01 -15.30
N ILE A 70 46.34 -9.70 -16.43
CA ILE A 70 47.66 -9.81 -17.09
C ILE A 70 47.44 -9.89 -18.61
N ASN A 71 46.81 -8.88 -19.21
CA ASN A 71 47.19 -8.50 -20.56
C ASN A 71 46.84 -7.04 -20.90
N VAL A 72 47.66 -6.11 -20.39
CA VAL A 72 47.78 -4.75 -20.93
C VAL A 72 48.70 -4.81 -22.16
N GLU A 73 48.37 -5.64 -23.14
CA GLU A 73 49.12 -5.72 -24.39
C GLU A 73 48.21 -5.26 -25.53
N SER A 74 48.27 -3.95 -25.78
CA SER A 74 47.84 -3.24 -26.99
C SER A 74 46.38 -3.37 -27.45
N LYS A 75 45.40 -3.09 -26.58
CA LYS A 75 44.12 -2.56 -27.11
C LYS A 75 44.39 -1.17 -27.65
N SER A 76 44.11 -0.93 -28.92
CA SER A 76 44.28 0.40 -29.51
C SER A 76 43.32 1.38 -28.82
N ASP A 77 43.72 2.64 -28.68
CA ASP A 77 42.89 3.68 -28.05
C ASP A 77 41.48 3.75 -28.67
N THR A 78 41.37 3.46 -29.97
CA THR A 78 40.11 3.35 -30.70
C THR A 78 39.18 2.25 -30.18
N GLN A 79 39.70 1.05 -29.88
CA GLN A 79 38.92 -0.06 -29.33
C GLN A 79 38.47 0.24 -27.89
N ILE A 80 39.32 0.91 -27.12
CA ILE A 80 38.97 1.35 -25.76
C ILE A 80 37.83 2.36 -25.81
N ILE A 81 37.91 3.36 -26.70
CA ILE A 81 36.86 4.36 -26.90
C ILE A 81 35.54 3.70 -27.33
N GLU A 82 35.57 2.72 -28.23
CA GLU A 82 34.36 2.01 -28.68
C GLU A 82 33.70 1.21 -27.55
N ILE A 83 34.49 0.49 -26.75
CA ILE A 83 34.00 -0.24 -25.58
C ILE A 83 33.35 0.73 -24.59
N LEU A 84 33.99 1.85 -24.29
CA LEU A 84 33.47 2.87 -23.39
C LEU A 84 32.15 3.47 -23.91
N LYS A 85 32.04 3.75 -25.21
CA LYS A 85 30.78 4.21 -25.81
C LYS A 85 29.65 3.21 -25.62
N ASN A 86 29.89 1.93 -25.94
CA ASN A 86 28.89 0.88 -25.77
C ASN A 86 28.47 0.72 -24.29
N GLN A 87 29.39 0.91 -23.34
CA GLN A 87 29.08 0.91 -21.92
C GLN A 87 28.21 2.10 -21.52
N ILE A 88 28.51 3.30 -22.01
CA ILE A 88 27.70 4.51 -21.79
C ILE A 88 26.28 4.32 -22.34
N ASP A 89 26.15 3.81 -23.57
CA ASP A 89 24.84 3.59 -24.21
C ASP A 89 24.01 2.54 -23.45
N THR A 90 24.67 1.49 -22.96
CA THR A 90 24.01 0.47 -22.14
C THR A 90 23.53 1.04 -20.81
N LEU A 91 24.35 1.85 -20.14
CA LEU A 91 23.99 2.52 -18.89
C LEU A 91 22.84 3.51 -19.09
N ASN A 92 22.89 4.32 -20.14
CA ASN A 92 21.82 5.25 -20.48
C ASN A 92 20.50 4.52 -20.73
N SER A 93 20.53 3.42 -21.49
CA SER A 93 19.35 2.59 -21.75
C SER A 93 18.78 1.95 -20.47
N GLN A 94 19.63 1.63 -19.49
CA GLN A 94 19.18 1.11 -18.20
C GLN A 94 18.57 2.22 -17.33
N MET A 95 19.18 3.40 -17.34
CA MET A 95 18.70 4.58 -16.62
C MET A 95 17.32 5.00 -17.11
N GLU A 96 17.13 5.11 -18.43
CA GLU A 96 15.83 5.47 -19.03
C GLU A 96 14.73 4.44 -18.66
N LYS A 97 15.07 3.15 -18.65
CA LYS A 97 14.15 2.09 -18.19
C LYS A 97 13.81 2.23 -16.70
N GLN A 98 14.74 2.66 -15.87
CA GLN A 98 14.51 2.87 -14.45
C GLN A 98 13.63 4.10 -14.21
N GLU A 99 13.91 5.21 -14.89
CA GLU A 99 13.11 6.43 -14.85
C GLU A 99 11.67 6.16 -15.27
N SER A 100 11.46 5.47 -16.39
CA SER A 100 10.12 5.07 -16.85
C SER A 100 9.36 4.24 -15.80
N ARG A 101 10.02 3.29 -15.13
CA ARG A 101 9.38 2.49 -14.07
C ARG A 101 9.00 3.34 -12.86
N HIS A 102 9.87 4.26 -12.47
CA HIS A 102 9.60 5.18 -11.37
C HIS A 102 8.45 6.12 -11.72
N GLU A 103 8.42 6.67 -12.94
CA GLU A 103 7.37 7.58 -13.39
C GLU A 103 5.99 6.91 -13.34
N ILE A 104 5.86 5.69 -13.88
CA ILE A 104 4.61 4.91 -13.82
C ILE A 104 4.16 4.69 -12.37
N THR A 105 5.11 4.40 -11.48
CA THR A 105 4.81 4.16 -10.06
C THR A 105 4.36 5.44 -9.36
N ILE A 106 5.01 6.56 -9.63
CA ILE A 106 4.67 7.87 -9.07
C ILE A 106 3.29 8.32 -9.57
N GLU A 107 3.01 8.19 -10.86
CA GLU A 107 1.69 8.51 -11.43
C GLU A 107 0.58 7.66 -10.81
N PHE A 108 0.83 6.37 -10.60
CA PHE A 108 -0.12 5.49 -9.94
C PHE A 108 -0.49 5.99 -8.54
N TYR A 109 0.51 6.30 -7.71
CA TYR A 109 0.26 6.80 -6.36
C TYR A 109 -0.37 8.18 -6.34
N ARG A 110 -0.02 9.06 -7.29
CA ARG A 110 -0.67 10.38 -7.44
C ARG A 110 -2.17 10.23 -7.71
N LYS A 111 -2.56 9.34 -8.62
CA LYS A 111 -3.97 9.06 -8.92
C LYS A 111 -4.71 8.48 -7.72
N GLU A 112 -4.13 7.48 -7.06
CA GLU A 112 -4.74 6.87 -5.87
C GLU A 112 -4.94 7.89 -4.73
N LEU A 113 -3.96 8.79 -4.53
CA LEU A 113 -4.04 9.84 -3.52
C LEU A 113 -5.12 10.88 -3.87
N GLN A 114 -5.23 11.26 -5.15
CA GLN A 114 -6.28 12.15 -5.62
C GLN A 114 -7.68 11.56 -5.44
N GLU A 115 -7.88 10.28 -5.78
CA GLU A 115 -9.15 9.57 -5.57
C GLU A 115 -9.53 9.51 -4.09
N ARG A 116 -8.57 9.19 -3.21
CA ARG A 116 -8.78 9.20 -1.75
C ARG A 116 -9.14 10.59 -1.23
N SER A 117 -8.46 11.63 -1.70
CA SER A 117 -8.73 13.01 -1.30
C SER A 117 -10.16 13.42 -1.64
N LYS A 118 -10.60 13.16 -2.89
CA LYS A 118 -11.96 13.45 -3.34
C LYS A 118 -13.02 12.67 -2.54
N LEU A 119 -12.74 11.41 -2.20
CA LEU A 119 -13.64 10.61 -1.37
C LEU A 119 -13.76 11.20 0.04
N LEU A 120 -12.65 11.62 0.64
CA LEU A 120 -12.63 12.25 1.95
C LEU A 120 -13.42 13.56 1.95
N GLU A 121 -13.21 14.41 0.95
CA GLU A 121 -13.95 15.66 0.77
C GLU A 121 -15.46 15.41 0.68
N ASN A 122 -15.88 14.45 -0.15
CA ASN A 122 -17.30 14.08 -0.26
C ASN A 122 -17.89 13.61 1.07
N GLN A 123 -17.14 12.83 1.86
CA GLN A 123 -17.60 12.39 3.19
C GLN A 123 -17.75 13.58 4.15
N GLN A 124 -16.83 14.55 4.12
CA GLN A 124 -16.91 15.75 4.94
C GLN A 124 -18.14 16.60 4.55
N ILE A 125 -18.37 16.81 3.26
CA ILE A 125 -19.56 17.54 2.77
C ILE A 125 -20.84 16.85 3.23
N LEU A 126 -20.96 15.53 3.04
CA LEU A 126 -22.13 14.76 3.46
C LEU A 126 -22.35 14.81 4.97
N ALA A 127 -21.28 14.73 5.77
CA ALA A 127 -21.36 14.86 7.22
C ALA A 127 -21.91 16.25 7.63
N LEU A 128 -21.40 17.33 7.02
CA LEU A 128 -21.87 18.68 7.29
C LEU A 128 -23.33 18.88 6.88
N GLU A 129 -23.73 18.39 5.71
CA GLU A 129 -25.12 18.48 5.24
C GLU A 129 -26.08 17.67 6.11
N SER A 130 -25.70 16.46 6.50
CA SER A 130 -26.51 15.61 7.39
C SER A 130 -26.66 16.24 8.78
N ASN A 131 -25.59 16.79 9.36
CA ASN A 131 -25.66 17.50 10.64
C ASN A 131 -26.59 18.72 10.57
N LYS A 132 -26.51 19.51 9.49
CA LYS A 132 -27.45 20.63 9.26
C LYS A 132 -28.91 20.15 9.17
N LYS A 133 -29.14 18.98 8.55
CA LYS A 133 -30.48 18.40 8.45
C LYS A 133 -30.99 17.89 9.79
N ILE A 134 -30.13 17.25 10.58
CA ILE A 134 -30.45 16.80 11.95
C ILE A 134 -30.85 17.98 12.81
N GLN A 135 -30.07 19.07 12.83
CA GLN A 135 -30.40 20.28 13.60
C GLN A 135 -31.77 20.86 13.22
N LYS A 136 -32.12 20.88 11.92
CA LYS A 136 -33.45 21.34 11.49
C LYS A 136 -34.58 20.44 12.01
N LEU A 137 -34.39 19.12 11.96
CA LEU A 137 -35.37 18.16 12.45
C LEU A 137 -35.51 18.21 13.98
N GLU A 138 -34.40 18.38 14.70
CA GLU A 138 -34.39 18.56 16.16
C GLU A 138 -35.15 19.82 16.55
N ASN A 139 -34.95 20.94 15.85
CA ASN A 139 -35.70 22.18 16.08
C ASN A 139 -37.21 22.00 15.81
N GLN A 140 -37.58 21.33 14.72
CA GLN A 140 -38.99 21.03 14.40
C GLN A 140 -39.63 20.15 15.48
N LEU A 141 -38.92 19.12 15.93
CA LEU A 141 -39.40 18.23 16.99
C LEU A 141 -39.57 18.98 18.31
N GLU A 142 -38.66 19.89 18.64
CA GLU A 142 -38.74 20.73 19.84
C GLU A 142 -39.90 21.73 19.75
N GLU A 143 -40.13 22.36 18.59
CA GLU A 143 -41.30 23.19 18.33
C GLU A 143 -42.62 22.41 18.49
N GLU A 144 -42.71 21.19 17.94
CA GLU A 144 -43.88 20.32 18.10
C GLU A 144 -44.10 19.92 19.57
N ARG A 145 -43.05 19.64 20.33
CA ARG A 145 -43.14 19.36 21.77
C ARG A 145 -43.68 20.57 22.53
N GLN A 146 -43.15 21.76 22.25
CA GLN A 146 -43.59 23.00 22.89
C GLN A 146 -45.05 23.34 22.54
N LEU A 147 -45.46 23.17 21.28
CA LEU A 147 -46.83 23.39 20.84
C LEU A 147 -47.82 22.39 21.47
N ASN A 148 -47.46 21.10 21.55
CA ASN A 148 -48.29 20.08 22.20
C ASN A 148 -48.42 20.31 23.71
N TYR A 149 -47.38 20.87 24.36
CA TYR A 149 -47.43 21.26 25.77
C TYR A 149 -48.17 22.60 25.99
N SER A 150 -48.27 23.45 24.97
CA SER A 150 -49.01 24.72 25.02
C SER A 150 -50.53 24.57 24.98
N PHE A 151 -51.07 23.35 24.82
CA PHE A 151 -52.50 23.06 24.90
C PHE A 151 -53.01 23.17 26.35
N ASN A 152 -53.27 24.41 26.74
CA ASN A 152 -54.19 24.91 27.76
C ASN A 152 -53.87 24.59 29.25
N PRO A 153 -53.36 25.57 30.04
CA PRO A 153 -53.31 25.48 31.50
C PRO A 153 -54.69 25.73 32.18
N SER A 154 -55.80 25.74 31.44
CA SER A 154 -57.07 26.28 31.95
C SER A 154 -58.07 25.28 32.53
N THR A 155 -57.92 23.96 32.39
CA THR A 155 -58.82 23.01 33.08
C THR A 155 -58.17 21.64 33.24
N ASN A 156 -57.44 21.41 34.32
CA ASN A 156 -57.21 20.05 34.84
C ASN A 156 -56.74 20.15 36.30
N ASP A 157 -57.70 20.38 37.21
CA ASP A 157 -57.63 19.78 38.55
C ASP A 157 -57.66 18.26 38.36
N ARG A 158 -56.49 17.65 38.14
CA ARG A 158 -56.33 16.19 38.21
C ARG A 158 -54.87 15.86 38.49
N GLU A 159 -54.62 15.67 39.78
CA GLU A 159 -53.58 14.86 40.41
C GLU A 159 -52.45 14.36 39.49
N ASN A 160 -51.30 15.03 39.61
CA ASN A 160 -49.96 14.45 39.74
C ASN A 160 -49.81 12.98 39.29
N VAL A 161 -49.54 12.76 37.99
CA VAL A 161 -49.09 11.46 37.44
C VAL A 161 -47.56 11.32 37.50
N ASN A 162 -46.84 12.30 38.06
CA ASN A 162 -45.37 12.30 38.14
C ASN A 162 -44.81 11.27 39.15
N ALA A 163 -45.66 10.58 39.90
CA ALA A 163 -45.24 9.56 40.87
C ALA A 163 -45.16 8.13 40.29
N GLN A 164 -45.70 7.87 39.09
CA GLN A 164 -45.74 6.52 38.50
C GLN A 164 -44.68 6.26 37.43
N GLU A 165 -44.19 7.27 36.73
CA GLU A 165 -43.10 7.09 35.74
C GLU A 165 -41.73 6.87 36.41
N ALA A 166 -41.54 7.36 37.63
CA ALA A 166 -40.29 7.18 38.39
C ALA A 166 -40.05 5.72 38.87
N LYS A 167 -41.06 4.84 38.81
CA LYS A 167 -40.92 3.43 39.27
C LYS A 167 -40.51 2.45 38.17
N PHE A 168 -40.55 2.84 36.89
CA PHE A 168 -40.31 1.90 35.79
C PHE A 168 -38.86 1.87 35.31
N THR A 169 -37.97 2.70 35.85
CA THR A 169 -36.54 2.77 35.47
C THR A 169 -35.59 2.22 36.54
N GLU A 170 -36.08 1.74 37.68
CA GLU A 170 -35.22 1.27 38.78
C GLU A 170 -34.76 -0.19 38.64
N GLU A 171 -35.28 -0.95 37.67
CA GLU A 171 -35.00 -2.39 37.50
C GLU A 171 -34.45 -2.77 36.12
N VAL A 172 -33.34 -2.16 35.70
CA VAL A 172 -32.41 -2.85 34.78
C VAL A 172 -30.96 -2.56 35.19
N LYS A 173 -30.44 -3.36 36.12
CA LYS A 173 -28.99 -3.57 36.24
C LYS A 173 -28.55 -4.38 35.01
N ASN A 174 -27.96 -3.71 34.02
CA ASN A 174 -27.10 -4.38 33.05
C ASN A 174 -25.64 -3.94 33.26
N VAL A 175 -24.76 -4.92 33.15
CA VAL A 175 -23.39 -4.99 33.64
C VAL A 175 -22.40 -4.54 32.56
N ASN A 176 -21.38 -3.79 32.99
CA ASN A 176 -20.11 -3.50 32.31
C ASN A 176 -20.14 -2.66 31.03
N GLN A 177 -19.55 -1.45 31.09
CA GLN A 177 -18.14 -1.22 30.73
C GLN A 177 -17.74 0.21 31.15
N GLN A 178 -16.59 0.31 31.82
CA GLN A 178 -15.94 1.57 32.18
C GLN A 178 -15.57 2.35 30.91
N TYR A 179 -16.02 3.60 30.82
CA TYR A 179 -15.25 4.67 30.22
C TYR A 179 -15.31 5.86 31.16
N GLU A 180 -14.15 6.27 31.65
CA GLU A 180 -13.98 7.48 32.44
C GLU A 180 -14.37 8.70 31.59
N ASN A 181 -15.47 9.35 31.95
CA ASN A 181 -15.79 10.67 31.44
C ASN A 181 -14.91 11.68 32.17
N GLN A 182 -13.81 12.09 31.53
CA GLN A 182 -13.14 13.33 31.90
C GLN A 182 -14.07 14.49 31.52
N THR A 183 -14.65 15.13 32.53
CA THR A 183 -15.47 16.34 32.39
C THR A 183 -14.63 17.51 31.89
N ALA A 184 -15.22 18.31 31.00
CA ALA A 184 -14.63 19.46 30.31
C ALA A 184 -14.39 20.68 31.23
N GLU A 185 -13.71 20.48 32.36
CA GLU A 185 -13.30 21.54 33.29
C GLU A 185 -11.77 21.63 33.48
N ASP A 186 -10.98 20.73 32.86
CA ASP A 186 -9.50 20.69 32.97
C ASP A 186 -8.73 21.11 31.68
N VAL A 187 -9.43 21.59 30.63
CA VAL A 187 -8.79 21.98 29.35
C VAL A 187 -8.60 23.49 29.20
N GLY A 188 -9.09 24.29 30.16
CA GLY A 188 -9.01 25.75 30.12
C GLY A 188 -7.61 26.36 30.29
N ASP A 189 -6.62 25.59 30.75
CA ASP A 189 -5.37 26.14 31.30
C ASP A 189 -4.08 25.69 30.58
N ARG A 190 -4.15 25.16 29.34
CA ARG A 190 -2.94 24.69 28.61
C ARG A 190 -2.59 25.41 27.31
N ASN A 191 -3.32 26.45 26.92
CA ASN A 191 -2.99 27.20 25.70
C ASN A 191 -2.77 28.69 26.02
N LYS A 192 -1.64 29.01 26.63
CA LYS A 192 -1.15 30.39 26.73
C LYS A 192 0.37 30.41 26.56
N GLU A 193 0.79 30.82 25.36
CA GLU A 193 2.10 31.36 24.90
C GLU A 193 2.26 31.01 23.40
N VAL A 194 1.73 31.81 22.43
CA VAL A 194 2.35 32.97 21.72
C VAL A 194 3.32 32.54 20.58
N PRO A 195 3.48 33.25 19.42
CA PRO A 195 2.62 34.21 18.67
C PRO A 195 2.41 33.86 17.16
N GLU A 196 1.59 34.67 16.49
CA GLU A 196 1.42 34.77 15.03
C GLU A 196 2.71 35.21 14.30
N GLU A 197 2.99 34.63 13.13
CA GLU A 197 3.90 35.20 12.13
C GLU A 197 3.25 35.19 10.73
N SER A 198 3.12 36.42 10.22
CA SER A 198 2.93 36.94 8.86
C SER A 198 2.42 36.06 7.71
N ASN A 199 1.31 36.53 7.14
CA ASN A 199 0.88 36.27 5.76
C ASN A 199 1.88 36.83 4.74
N ASP A 200 2.30 36.01 3.76
CA ASP A 200 2.48 36.45 2.37
C ASP A 200 2.74 35.26 1.43
N SER A 201 1.80 35.01 0.50
CA SER A 201 2.05 34.89 -0.94
C SER A 201 0.82 34.33 -1.67
N ASN A 202 0.30 35.16 -2.58
CA ASN A 202 -0.62 34.81 -3.67
C ASN A 202 -0.09 33.62 -4.48
N LEU A 203 -0.98 32.70 -4.88
CA LEU A 203 -0.84 32.02 -6.18
C LEU A 203 -2.24 31.72 -6.76
N GLU A 204 -2.47 32.27 -7.95
CA GLU A 204 -3.67 32.11 -8.79
C GLU A 204 -3.87 30.65 -9.22
N GLU A 205 -4.99 30.04 -8.83
CA GLU A 205 -5.43 28.70 -9.26
C GLU A 205 -6.57 28.75 -10.31
N ASP A 206 -6.63 29.80 -11.12
CA ASP A 206 -7.74 29.99 -12.07
C ASP A 206 -7.28 29.89 -13.53
N GLU A 207 -6.83 28.72 -13.99
CA GLU A 207 -6.68 28.51 -15.45
C GLU A 207 -6.75 27.07 -16.00
N LEU A 208 -7.08 26.02 -15.22
CA LEU A 208 -7.02 24.63 -15.74
C LEU A 208 -8.38 23.93 -15.95
N LEU A 209 -9.49 24.66 -15.98
CA LEU A 209 -10.83 24.11 -16.25
C LEU A 209 -11.34 24.37 -17.67
N LYS A 210 -10.54 24.08 -18.70
CA LYS A 210 -11.06 23.94 -20.07
C LYS A 210 -10.33 22.80 -20.78
N ASN A 211 -11.01 21.66 -20.90
CA ASN A 211 -11.04 20.76 -22.06
C ASN A 211 -11.51 19.36 -21.62
N ASN A 212 -12.81 19.19 -21.44
CA ASN A 212 -13.44 17.87 -21.40
C ASN A 212 -14.70 17.91 -22.27
N ASN A 213 -14.53 17.66 -23.57
CA ASN A 213 -15.60 17.31 -24.49
C ASN A 213 -15.04 16.33 -25.52
N ALA A 214 -15.38 15.05 -25.39
CA ALA A 214 -15.72 14.13 -26.49
C ALA A 214 -15.82 12.71 -25.94
N SER A 215 -17.06 12.28 -25.73
CA SER A 215 -17.46 10.89 -25.65
C SER A 215 -17.54 10.29 -27.05
N GLU A 216 -16.81 9.20 -27.32
CA GLU A 216 -17.10 8.31 -28.44
C GLU A 216 -17.30 6.88 -27.94
N GLU A 217 -18.49 6.37 -28.23
CA GLU A 217 -18.89 4.97 -28.15
C GLU A 217 -18.01 4.12 -29.08
N THR A 218 -17.52 2.98 -28.59
CA THR A 218 -17.21 1.85 -29.47
C THR A 218 -17.87 0.59 -28.94
N LYS A 219 -18.83 0.09 -29.73
CA LYS A 219 -19.38 -1.26 -29.64
C LYS A 219 -18.29 -2.24 -30.04
N ASN A 220 -18.11 -3.33 -29.28
CA ASN A 220 -17.46 -4.53 -29.80
C ASN A 220 -18.12 -5.81 -29.27
N ASP A 221 -18.28 -6.71 -30.22
CA ASP A 221 -19.07 -7.93 -30.25
C ASP A 221 -18.35 -9.13 -29.61
N HIS A 222 -19.13 -10.20 -29.43
CA HIS A 222 -18.90 -11.51 -28.82
C HIS A 222 -17.50 -12.14 -28.88
N GLY A 223 -17.08 -12.69 -27.73
CA GLY A 223 -16.00 -13.67 -27.61
C GLY A 223 -16.09 -14.51 -26.31
N VAL A 224 -16.53 -15.76 -26.46
CA VAL A 224 -16.60 -16.89 -25.52
C VAL A 224 -15.83 -16.73 -24.19
N LYS A 225 -16.58 -16.60 -23.08
CA LYS A 225 -16.06 -16.66 -21.70
C LYS A 225 -15.74 -18.10 -21.31
N VAL A 226 -14.46 -18.42 -21.15
CA VAL A 226 -14.02 -19.53 -20.30
C VAL A 226 -14.01 -19.00 -18.86
N GLU A 227 -14.90 -19.50 -18.01
CA GLU A 227 -14.95 -19.18 -16.58
C GLU A 227 -13.63 -19.59 -15.90
N GLN A 228 -12.86 -18.58 -15.47
CA GLN A 228 -11.82 -18.79 -14.47
C GLN A 228 -12.43 -18.60 -13.08
N PRO A 229 -12.11 -19.46 -12.09
CA PRO A 229 -12.60 -19.29 -10.73
C PRO A 229 -12.07 -17.98 -10.13
N PRO A 230 -12.85 -17.30 -9.27
CA PRO A 230 -12.48 -16.00 -8.73
C PRO A 230 -11.18 -16.10 -7.94
N LYS A 231 -10.19 -15.27 -8.30
CA LYS A 231 -8.92 -15.18 -7.59
C LYS A 231 -9.20 -14.70 -6.15
N LYS A 232 -8.85 -15.54 -5.17
CA LYS A 232 -8.99 -15.20 -3.74
C LYS A 232 -8.28 -13.88 -3.45
N GLY A 233 -9.01 -12.94 -2.87
CA GLY A 233 -8.52 -11.59 -2.57
C GLY A 233 -7.35 -11.59 -1.60
N PHE A 234 -6.53 -10.54 -1.69
CA PHE A 234 -5.35 -10.27 -0.86
C PHE A 234 -5.57 -10.57 0.64
N TRP A 235 -6.75 -10.22 1.16
CA TRP A 235 -7.14 -10.40 2.56
C TRP A 235 -7.31 -11.87 2.98
N ARG A 236 -7.86 -12.74 2.12
CA ARG A 236 -7.95 -14.19 2.41
C ARG A 236 -6.58 -14.86 2.49
N ARG A 237 -5.56 -14.27 1.86
CA ARG A 237 -4.19 -14.80 1.88
C ARG A 237 -3.43 -14.43 3.16
N LEU A 238 -3.82 -13.32 3.80
CA LEU A 238 -3.19 -12.84 5.03
C LEU A 238 -3.84 -13.40 6.29
N PHE A 239 -5.17 -13.58 6.28
CA PHE A 239 -5.91 -13.91 7.49
C PHE A 239 -6.55 -15.30 7.50
N GLY A 240 -6.42 -16.08 6.42
CA GLY A 240 -7.11 -17.35 6.30
C GLY A 240 -8.63 -17.17 6.26
N ASP A 241 -9.37 -18.26 6.06
CA ASP A 241 -10.83 -18.26 6.10
C ASP A 241 -11.34 -18.44 7.54
#